data_AF-A0A4Q9H8F7-F1
#
_entry.id   AF-A0A4Q9H8F7-F1
#
_cell.length_a   1.000
_cell.length_b   1.000
_cell.length_c   1.000
_cell.angle_alpha   90.00
_cell.angle_beta   90.00
_cell.angle_gamma   90.00
#
_symmetry.space_group_name_H-M   'P 1'
#
loop_
_entity.id
_entity.type
_entity.pdbx_description
1 polymer ?
#
loop_
_entity_poly.entity_id
_entity_poly.type
_entity_poly.pdbx_seq_one_letter_code
_entity_poly.pdbx_strand_id
1 'polypeptide(L)'
;MDTTTTKLSSEEIFNLMKQFITEVIGEEFVEEMDITPESSFTKDLEMDSIEIVSFSEKIKAHFGEQIDFTGWLSSMDLDQLINLNLGMIISYIEECQS
;
A
#
# COMPACT_ATOMS: atom_id res chain seq x y z
N MET A 1 -24.81 12.75 12.20
CA MET A 1 -23.39 12.36 12.17
C MET A 1 -23.08 12.13 10.71
N ASP A 2 -22.62 13.20 10.08
CA ASP A 2 -22.39 13.32 8.65
C ASP A 2 -21.30 12.33 8.21
N THR A 3 -21.70 11.23 7.58
CA THR A 3 -20.77 10.39 6.83
C THR A 3 -20.60 11.02 5.45
N THR A 4 -19.90 12.15 5.41
CA THR A 4 -19.38 12.67 4.14
C THR A 4 -18.20 11.78 3.78
N THR A 5 -18.43 10.77 2.94
CA THR A 5 -17.36 9.95 2.35
C THR A 5 -16.49 10.89 1.51
N THR A 6 -15.48 11.48 2.14
CA THR A 6 -14.58 12.44 1.54
C THR A 6 -13.39 11.65 1.00
N LYS A 7 -13.01 11.89 -0.25
CA LYS A 7 -11.84 11.24 -0.86
C LYS A 7 -10.62 11.45 0.02
N LEU A 8 -9.86 10.39 0.25
CA LEU A 8 -8.61 10.46 1.01
C LEU A 8 -7.57 11.23 0.19
N SER A 9 -6.86 12.13 0.84
CA SER A 9 -5.67 12.79 0.29
C SER A 9 -4.49 11.83 0.19
N SER A 10 -3.48 12.17 -0.63
CA SER A 10 -2.25 11.36 -0.76
C SER A 10 -1.57 11.13 0.59
N GLU A 11 -1.60 12.12 1.49
CA GLU A 11 -1.03 12.03 2.83
C GLU A 11 -1.81 11.05 3.72
N GLU A 12 -3.14 11.07 3.66
CA GLU A 12 -3.98 10.11 4.39
C GLU A 12 -3.77 8.68 3.89
N ILE A 13 -3.68 8.49 2.57
CA ILE A 13 -3.40 7.19 1.97
C ILE A 13 -2.00 6.72 2.37
N PHE A 14 -0.99 7.59 2.29
CA PHE A 14 0.38 7.26 2.71
C PHE A 14 0.42 6.81 4.17
N ASN A 15 -0.21 7.55 5.08
CA ASN A 15 -0.26 7.20 6.50
C ASN A 15 -0.96 5.85 6.71
N LEU A 16 -2.04 5.58 5.98
CA LEU A 16 -2.72 4.29 6.02
C LEU A 16 -1.84 3.14 5.50
N MET A 17 -1.12 3.35 4.40
CA MET A 17 -0.20 2.34 3.87
C MET A 17 0.95 2.07 4.85
N LYS A 18 1.48 3.12 5.50
CA LYS A 18 2.49 2.97 6.55
C LYS A 18 1.97 2.16 7.74
N GLN A 19 0.71 2.36 8.14
CA GLN A 19 0.08 1.54 9.18
C GLN A 19 0.01 0.07 8.76
N PHE A 20 -0.45 -0.23 7.54
CA PHE A 20 -0.51 -1.62 7.07
C PHE A 20 0.86 -2.27 6.94
N ILE A 21 1.88 -1.53 6.50
CA ILE A 21 3.27 -2.01 6.50
C ILE A 21 3.68 -2.38 7.92
N THR A 22 3.48 -1.46 8.88
CA THR A 22 3.80 -1.66 10.30
C THR A 22 3.13 -2.92 10.87
N GLU A 23 1.87 -3.16 10.53
CA GLU A 23 1.15 -4.35 10.96
C GLU A 23 1.64 -5.66 10.32
N VAL A 24 2.29 -5.59 9.15
CA VAL A 24 2.78 -6.76 8.42
C VAL A 24 4.21 -7.10 8.83
N ILE A 25 5.11 -6.11 8.87
CA ILE A 25 6.53 -6.34 9.15
C ILE A 25 6.88 -6.19 10.63
N GLY A 26 6.05 -5.50 11.41
CA GLY A 26 6.30 -5.21 12.83
C GLY A 26 6.72 -3.75 13.06
N GLU A 27 6.31 -3.20 14.20
CA GLU A 27 6.59 -1.82 14.58
C GLU A 27 8.09 -1.58 14.79
N GLU A 28 8.78 -2.56 15.38
CA GLU A 28 10.21 -2.49 15.66
C GLU A 28 11.08 -2.33 14.40
N PHE A 29 10.62 -2.84 13.25
CA PHE A 29 11.33 -2.71 11.98
C PHE A 29 11.05 -1.35 11.34
N VAL A 30 9.81 -0.89 11.39
CA VAL A 30 9.41 0.40 10.81
C VAL A 30 10.07 1.57 11.54
N GLU A 31 10.27 1.49 12.85
CA GLU A 31 10.95 2.55 13.61
C GLU A 31 12.40 2.80 13.15
N GLU A 32 13.06 1.78 12.60
CA GLU A 32 14.42 1.89 12.07
C GLU A 32 14.47 2.26 10.56
N MET A 33 13.31 2.30 9.89
CA MET A 33 13.19 2.56 8.44
C MET A 33 12.69 3.97 8.15
N ASP A 34 13.32 4.64 7.17
CA ASP A 34 12.80 5.88 6.60
C ASP A 34 11.85 5.58 5.43
N ILE A 35 10.57 5.37 5.76
CA ILE A 35 9.54 5.07 4.77
C ILE A 35 9.10 6.37 4.09
N THR A 36 9.29 6.44 2.78
CA THR A 36 8.82 7.53 1.90
C THR A 36 7.92 6.97 0.78
N PRO A 37 7.19 7.81 0.03
CA PRO A 37 6.44 7.37 -1.14
C PRO A 37 7.31 6.63 -2.18
N GLU A 38 8.60 6.95 -2.26
CA GLU A 38 9.52 6.31 -3.19
C GLU A 38 10.06 4.96 -2.70
N SER A 39 9.81 4.60 -1.43
CA SER A 39 10.29 3.35 -0.84
C SER A 39 9.76 2.13 -1.60
N SER A 40 10.70 1.32 -2.08
CA SER A 40 10.46 0.06 -2.75
C SER A 40 10.12 -1.04 -1.74
N PHE A 41 9.08 -1.81 -2.03
CA PHE A 41 8.64 -2.93 -1.19
C PHE A 41 9.71 -4.00 -1.05
N THR A 42 10.40 -4.34 -2.14
CA THR A 42 11.40 -5.41 -2.14
C THR A 42 12.80 -4.95 -1.76
N LYS A 43 13.16 -3.68 -2.00
CA LYS A 43 14.53 -3.18 -1.80
C LYS A 43 14.71 -2.37 -0.51
N ASP A 44 13.75 -1.51 -0.19
CA ASP A 44 13.86 -0.61 0.96
C ASP A 44 13.13 -1.19 2.18
N LEU A 45 11.95 -1.81 1.96
CA LEU A 45 11.19 -2.46 3.02
C LEU A 45 11.53 -3.95 3.19
N GLU A 46 12.36 -4.50 2.30
CA GLU A 46 12.80 -5.91 2.28
C GLU A 46 11.65 -6.93 2.49
N MET A 47 10.45 -6.61 2.00
CA MET A 47 9.29 -7.49 2.13
C MET A 47 9.42 -8.71 1.22
N ASP A 48 9.20 -9.91 1.76
CA ASP A 48 9.07 -11.11 0.95
C ASP A 48 7.69 -11.17 0.27
N SER A 49 7.53 -12.17 -0.59
CA SER A 49 6.26 -12.39 -1.30
C SER A 49 5.08 -12.62 -0.35
N ILE A 50 5.31 -13.13 0.87
CA ILE A 50 4.25 -13.38 1.86
C ILE A 50 3.78 -12.06 2.50
N GLU A 51 4.71 -11.16 2.85
CA GLU A 51 4.37 -9.83 3.36
C GLU A 51 3.62 -9.01 2.32
N ILE A 52 4.05 -9.04 1.05
CA ILE A 52 3.36 -8.33 -0.04
C ILE A 52 1.92 -8.83 -0.19
N VAL A 53 1.71 -10.15 -0.15
CA VAL A 53 0.36 -10.74 -0.19
C VAL A 53 -0.45 -10.28 1.04
N SER A 54 0.11 -10.38 2.24
CA SER A 54 -0.56 -9.98 3.48
C SER A 54 -0.93 -8.49 3.49
N PHE A 55 -0.05 -7.63 2.99
CA PHE A 55 -0.27 -6.21 2.79
C PHE A 55 -1.39 -5.95 1.78
N SER A 56 -1.40 -6.67 0.64
CA SER A 56 -2.45 -6.58 -0.37
C SER A 56 -3.83 -6.95 0.19
N GLU A 57 -3.89 -7.94 1.08
CA GLU A 57 -5.12 -8.35 1.75
C GLU A 57 -5.63 -7.29 2.72
N LYS A 58 -4.73 -6.59 3.45
CA LYS A 58 -5.11 -5.47 4.32
C LYS A 58 -5.72 -4.32 3.52
N ILE A 59 -5.12 -3.95 2.39
CA ILE A 59 -5.67 -2.93 1.49
C ILE A 59 -7.07 -3.34 1.03
N LYS A 60 -7.23 -4.57 0.53
CA LYS A 60 -8.52 -5.10 0.10
C LYS A 60 -9.55 -5.13 1.23
N ALA A 61 -9.15 -5.48 2.45
CA ALA A 61 -10.04 -5.49 3.61
C ALA A 61 -10.50 -4.09 4.01
N HIS A 62 -9.64 -3.08 3.88
CA HIS A 62 -9.96 -1.69 4.23
C HIS A 62 -10.85 -1.00 3.19
N PHE A 63 -10.47 -1.07 1.91
CA PHE A 63 -11.20 -0.40 0.83
C PHE A 63 -12.35 -1.25 0.27
N GLY A 64 -12.34 -2.56 0.52
CA GLY A 64 -13.37 -3.48 0.05
C GLY A 64 -13.42 -3.56 -1.48
N GLU A 65 -14.63 -3.61 -2.03
CA GLU A 65 -14.87 -3.66 -3.47
C GLU A 65 -14.64 -2.32 -4.19
N GLN A 66 -14.25 -1.26 -3.48
CA GLN A 66 -13.97 0.04 -4.10
C GLN A 66 -12.71 0.03 -4.95
N ILE A 67 -11.75 -0.84 -4.62
CA ILE A 67 -10.49 -0.98 -5.37
C ILE A 67 -10.21 -2.46 -5.63
N ASP A 68 -9.84 -2.80 -6.86
CA ASP A 68 -9.37 -4.15 -7.19
C ASP A 68 -7.85 -4.23 -7.07
N PHE A 69 -7.35 -4.04 -5.85
CA PHE A 69 -5.91 -4.04 -5.59
C PHE A 69 -5.25 -5.38 -5.94
N THR A 70 -5.94 -6.49 -5.68
CA THR A 70 -5.44 -7.83 -6.03
C THR A 70 -5.35 -8.04 -7.54
N GLY A 71 -6.32 -7.54 -8.30
CA GLY A 71 -6.28 -7.58 -9.76
C GLY A 71 -5.18 -6.67 -10.31
N TRP A 72 -5.03 -5.46 -9.77
CA TRP A 72 -3.96 -4.53 -10.13
C TRP A 72 -2.57 -5.15 -9.89
N LEU A 73 -2.33 -5.71 -8.71
CA LEU A 73 -1.06 -6.35 -8.38
C LEU A 73 -0.80 -7.58 -9.26
N SER A 74 -1.82 -8.39 -9.54
CA SER A 74 -1.70 -9.58 -10.41
C SER A 74 -1.51 -9.23 -11.89
N SER A 75 -1.83 -8.01 -12.29
CA SER A 75 -1.61 -7.52 -13.66
C SER A 75 -0.18 -7.03 -13.92
N MET A 76 0.62 -6.89 -12.86
CA MET A 76 2.00 -6.41 -12.96
C MET A 76 2.94 -7.49 -13.49
N ASP A 77 3.87 -7.06 -14.34
CA ASP A 77 5.00 -7.89 -14.75
C ASP A 77 6.05 -7.99 -13.65
N LEU A 78 6.95 -8.98 -13.76
CA LEU A 78 8.01 -9.23 -12.77
C LEU A 78 8.91 -7.99 -12.55
N ASP A 79 9.28 -7.30 -13.63
CA ASP A 79 10.05 -6.05 -13.52
C ASP A 79 9.30 -4.94 -12.79
N GLN A 80 7.97 -4.89 -12.92
CA GLN A 80 7.13 -3.91 -12.22
C GLN A 80 7.00 -4.26 -10.73
N LEU A 81 6.83 -5.54 -10.40
CA LEU A 81 6.81 -6.01 -9.02
C LEU A 81 8.12 -5.72 -8.28
N ILE A 82 9.28 -5.92 -8.94
CA ILE A 82 10.60 -5.59 -8.37
C ILE A 82 10.77 -4.08 -8.13
N ASN A 83 10.11 -3.24 -8.93
CA ASN A 83 10.17 -1.79 -8.78
C ASN A 83 8.92 -1.21 -8.09
N LEU A 84 8.09 -2.07 -7.50
CA LEU A 84 6.90 -1.65 -6.77
C LEU A 84 7.32 -0.77 -5.59
N ASN A 85 6.73 0.43 -5.53
CA ASN A 85 6.93 1.39 -4.46
C ASN A 85 5.59 1.91 -3.93
N LEU A 86 5.66 2.61 -2.80
CA LEU A 86 4.49 3.10 -2.09
C LEU A 86 3.70 4.14 -2.88
N GLY A 87 4.39 4.99 -3.65
CA GLY A 87 3.83 6.04 -4.48
C GLY A 87 2.94 5.49 -5.59
N MET A 88 3.33 4.37 -6.21
CA MET A 88 2.50 3.69 -7.22
C MET A 88 1.16 3.24 -6.62
N ILE A 89 1.17 2.73 -5.39
CA ILE A 89 -0.04 2.29 -4.69
C ILE A 89 -0.91 3.49 -4.31
N ILE A 90 -0.30 4.56 -3.79
CA ILE A 90 -1.02 5.80 -3.44
C ILE A 90 -1.73 6.35 -4.68
N SER A 91 -1.01 6.52 -5.78
CA SER A 91 -1.59 7.01 -7.04
C SER A 91 -2.71 6.11 -7.55
N TYR A 92 -2.55 4.78 -7.49
CA TYR A 92 -3.61 3.86 -7.88
C TYR A 92 -4.89 4.01 -7.04
N ILE A 93 -4.74 4.16 -5.72
CA ILE A 93 -5.87 4.35 -4.81
C ILE A 93 -6.53 5.71 -5.06
N GLU A 94 -5.77 6.77 -5.32
CA GLU A 94 -6.31 8.07 -5.70
C GLU A 94 -7.12 8.02 -7.00
N GLU A 95 -6.62 7.32 -8.01
CA GLU A 95 -7.29 7.15 -9.30
C GLU A 95 -8.61 6.39 -9.16
N CYS A 96 -8.67 5.37 -8.30
CA CYS A 96 -9.89 4.61 -8.05
C CYS A 96 -10.98 5.41 -7.32
N GLN A 97 -10.59 6.44 -6.57
CA GLN A 97 -11.53 7.32 -5.87
C GLN A 97 -12.12 8.41 -6.78
N SER A 98 -11.72 8.50 -8.06
CA SER A 98 -12.10 9.56 -9.01
C SER A 98 -13.59 9.58 -9.36
#